data_AF-A0A7V3W304-F1
#
_entry.id   AF-A0A7V3W304-F1
#
_cell.length_a   1.000
_cell.length_b   1.000
_cell.length_c   1.000
_cell.angle_alpha   90.00
_cell.angle_beta   90.00
_cell.angle_gamma   90.00
#
_symmetry.space_group_name_H-M   'P 1'
#
loop_
_entity.id
_entity.type
_entity.pdbx_description
1 polymer ?
#
loop_
_entity_poly.entity_id
_entity_poly.type
_entity_poly.pdbx_seq_one_letter_code
_entity_poly.pdbx_strand_id
1 'polypeptide(L)'
;MKKRLILFIAVGLFPGVLLAAGMTTHMYVAEEAIRRVADPELRSLLLAEKDAVLAGSVFPDTGNGLRFAGWPEERNYSDQTHKLDFLESCLAYVQSRCRRPYDEHCRLLLGHLMGVAAHDVEDCTYHEIFDWYVEEMDLRGRDADMDSEGDMILISRYHRGKVLPPYRLPVDDLVEIFSSLGMPQTGKEIKLGNQIHRLALFLERSYAPLVYQSSKNRLAWTMENMYSGPGGVSESAEFLARFWDALWLRLNGKDELVQPIAGVFPADGFSALPPEAEIYVMFAQPVSRAGVNSTNFVLQDAEGNLVKGRVRNHGGKSEPLVIFSAFEPFARLTPGRTYTAIL
;
A
#
# COMPACT_ATOMS: atom_id res chain seq x y z
N MET A 1 -17.70 -54.22 -2.20
CA MET A 1 -17.36 -53.28 -3.30
C MET A 1 -17.17 -51.89 -2.71
N LYS A 2 -15.92 -51.45 -2.50
CA LYS A 2 -15.59 -50.14 -1.94
C LYS A 2 -15.61 -49.09 -3.05
N LYS A 3 -16.57 -48.16 -3.02
CA LYS A 3 -16.56 -46.97 -3.90
C LYS A 3 -15.41 -46.07 -3.47
N ARG A 4 -14.33 -46.03 -4.26
CA ARG A 4 -13.29 -45.02 -4.13
C ARG A 4 -13.84 -43.72 -4.70
N LEU A 5 -14.11 -42.76 -3.83
CA LEU A 5 -14.35 -41.37 -4.21
C LEU A 5 -13.00 -40.81 -4.67
N ILE A 6 -12.78 -40.78 -5.99
CA ILE A 6 -11.64 -40.09 -6.58
C ILE A 6 -12.02 -38.61 -6.56
N LEU A 7 -11.48 -37.87 -5.59
CA LEU A 7 -11.53 -36.42 -5.58
C LEU A 7 -10.59 -35.93 -6.69
N PHE A 8 -11.15 -35.62 -7.86
CA PHE A 8 -10.45 -34.84 -8.87
C PHE A 8 -10.24 -33.44 -8.30
N ILE A 9 -9.05 -33.16 -7.78
CA ILE A 9 -8.57 -31.79 -7.64
C ILE A 9 -8.40 -31.29 -9.07
N ALA A 10 -9.35 -30.47 -9.52
CA ALA A 10 -9.22 -29.72 -10.76
C ALA A 10 -8.10 -28.69 -10.55
N VAL A 11 -6.86 -29.08 -10.83
CA VAL A 11 -5.68 -28.19 -10.90
C VAL A 11 -5.67 -27.39 -12.22
N GLY A 12 -6.81 -27.31 -12.92
CA GLY A 12 -6.95 -26.57 -14.17
C GLY A 12 -7.88 -25.38 -14.00
N LEU A 13 -7.34 -24.17 -14.23
CA LEU A 13 -8.05 -22.93 -14.57
C LEU A 13 -8.67 -22.10 -13.43
N PHE A 14 -7.94 -21.84 -12.33
CA PHE A 14 -8.24 -20.67 -11.46
C PHE A 14 -6.97 -20.04 -10.84
N PRO A 15 -5.99 -19.52 -11.60
CA PRO A 15 -4.85 -18.84 -11.00
C PRO A 15 -5.16 -17.38 -10.60
N GLY A 16 -6.07 -16.70 -11.31
CA GLY A 16 -6.11 -15.23 -11.29
C GLY A 16 -7.02 -14.56 -10.27
N VAL A 17 -7.63 -15.31 -9.34
CA VAL A 17 -8.58 -14.71 -8.39
C VAL A 17 -8.18 -15.03 -6.95
N LEU A 18 -7.77 -16.26 -6.62
CA LEU A 18 -7.29 -16.63 -5.27
C LEU A 18 -5.96 -15.99 -4.84
N LEU A 19 -5.34 -15.18 -5.71
CA LEU A 19 -4.08 -14.46 -5.51
C LEU A 19 -4.31 -12.94 -5.61
N ALA A 20 -5.26 -12.40 -4.85
CA ALA A 20 -5.20 -10.96 -4.54
C ALA A 20 -3.95 -10.80 -3.64
N ALA A 21 -2.80 -10.36 -4.15
CA ALA A 21 -2.38 -9.06 -4.70
C ALA A 21 -1.44 -8.40 -3.67
N GLY A 22 -0.19 -8.16 -4.04
CA GLY A 22 0.80 -7.36 -3.30
C GLY A 22 1.19 -7.84 -1.90
N MET A 23 0.64 -8.93 -1.36
CA MET A 23 0.68 -9.30 0.06
C MET A 23 2.11 -9.33 0.64
N THR A 24 3.04 -10.01 -0.03
CA THR A 24 4.45 -10.08 0.37
C THR A 24 5.15 -8.73 0.22
N THR A 25 4.81 -7.98 -0.83
CA THR A 25 5.31 -6.63 -1.07
C THR A 25 4.91 -5.69 0.06
N HIS A 26 3.63 -5.64 0.42
CA HIS A 26 3.12 -4.82 1.52
C HIS A 26 3.86 -5.11 2.83
N MET A 27 3.90 -6.39 3.21
CA MET A 27 4.58 -6.80 4.43
C MET A 27 6.08 -6.45 4.42
N TYR A 28 6.72 -6.50 3.26
CA TYR A 28 8.13 -6.19 3.15
C TYR A 28 8.41 -4.68 3.22
N VAL A 29 7.59 -3.87 2.55
CA VAL A 29 7.70 -2.40 2.63
C VAL A 29 7.45 -1.93 4.05
N ALA A 30 6.39 -2.41 4.71
CA ALA A 30 6.13 -2.13 6.12
C ALA A 30 7.31 -2.53 7.02
N GLU A 31 7.92 -3.70 6.83
CA GLU A 31 9.11 -4.13 7.59
C GLU A 31 10.32 -3.22 7.37
N GLU A 32 10.55 -2.76 6.13
CA GLU A 32 11.63 -1.81 5.80
C GLU A 32 11.36 -0.42 6.40
N ALA A 33 10.11 0.03 6.40
CA ALA A 33 9.70 1.33 6.93
C ALA A 33 9.90 1.43 8.43
N ILE A 34 9.66 0.36 9.20
CA ILE A 34 9.85 0.35 10.67
C ILE A 34 11.26 0.84 11.05
N ARG A 35 12.28 0.48 10.28
CA ARG A 35 13.68 0.87 10.54
C ARG A 35 13.98 2.32 10.21
N ARG A 36 13.12 2.97 9.42
CA ARG A 36 13.31 4.33 8.89
C ARG A 36 12.50 5.37 9.65
N VAL A 37 11.55 4.95 10.49
CA VAL A 37 10.81 5.81 11.41
C VAL A 37 11.79 6.64 12.26
N ALA A 38 11.56 7.94 12.27
CA ALA A 38 12.40 8.90 12.97
C ALA A 38 12.11 8.92 14.48
N ASP A 39 10.84 8.84 14.88
CA ASP A 39 10.45 8.82 16.29
C ASP A 39 10.87 7.49 16.96
N PRO A 40 11.76 7.52 17.97
CA PRO A 40 12.29 6.30 18.59
C PRO A 40 11.24 5.53 19.39
N GLU A 41 10.22 6.22 19.94
CA GLU A 41 9.13 5.58 20.68
C GLU A 41 8.20 4.85 19.71
N LEU A 42 7.83 5.50 18.61
CA LEU A 42 7.06 4.85 17.55
C LEU A 42 7.80 3.64 17.01
N ARG A 43 9.08 3.79 16.64
CA ARG A 43 9.90 2.68 16.15
C ARG A 43 9.95 1.52 17.14
N SER A 44 10.08 1.80 18.43
CA SER A 44 10.08 0.75 19.47
C SER A 44 8.73 0.05 19.56
N LEU A 45 7.61 0.78 19.45
CA LEU A 45 6.26 0.21 19.44
C LEU A 45 6.06 -0.70 18.23
N LEU A 46 6.41 -0.23 17.03
CA LEU A 46 6.26 -0.98 15.78
C LEU A 46 7.14 -2.23 15.75
N LEU A 47 8.35 -2.18 16.31
CA LEU A 47 9.20 -3.36 16.47
C LEU A 47 8.59 -4.39 17.44
N ALA A 48 8.01 -3.92 18.55
CA ALA A 48 7.39 -4.79 19.56
C ALA A 48 6.09 -5.43 19.04
N GLU A 49 5.31 -4.71 18.23
CA GLU A 49 4.04 -5.16 17.67
C GLU A 49 4.15 -5.45 16.16
N LYS A 50 5.34 -5.85 15.69
CA LYS A 50 5.62 -6.08 14.26
C LYS A 50 4.61 -7.03 13.61
N ASP A 51 4.20 -8.08 14.32
CA ASP A 51 3.21 -9.04 13.83
C ASP A 51 1.83 -8.40 13.58
N ALA A 52 1.46 -7.40 14.38
CA ALA A 52 0.24 -6.63 14.18
C ALA A 52 0.38 -5.64 13.02
N VAL A 53 1.54 -5.01 12.87
CA VAL A 53 1.85 -4.12 11.73
C VAL A 53 1.74 -4.90 10.41
N LEU A 54 2.39 -6.06 10.32
CA LEU A 54 2.36 -6.90 9.13
C LEU A 54 0.98 -7.50 8.83
N ALA A 55 0.19 -7.78 9.87
CA ALA A 55 -1.21 -8.21 9.68
C ALA A 55 -2.07 -7.05 9.19
N GLY A 56 -1.83 -5.83 9.69
CA GLY A 56 -2.53 -4.62 9.26
C GLY A 56 -2.20 -4.21 7.82
N SER A 57 -0.95 -4.37 7.37
CA SER A 57 -0.50 -3.96 6.01
C SER A 57 -1.14 -4.74 4.87
N VAL A 58 -1.81 -5.84 5.19
CA VAL A 58 -2.54 -6.67 4.23
C VAL A 58 -4.00 -6.85 4.64
N PHE A 59 -4.40 -6.23 5.76
CA PHE A 59 -5.76 -6.35 6.27
C PHE A 59 -6.82 -5.86 5.27
N PRO A 60 -6.62 -4.75 4.55
CA PRO A 60 -7.63 -4.28 3.60
C PRO A 60 -8.02 -5.34 2.56
N ASP A 61 -7.05 -6.08 2.02
CA ASP A 61 -7.29 -7.17 1.06
C ASP A 61 -8.01 -8.38 1.65
N THR A 62 -7.97 -8.58 2.96
CA THR A 62 -8.61 -9.75 3.59
C THR A 62 -10.12 -9.77 3.37
N GLY A 63 -10.74 -8.62 3.08
CA GLY A 63 -12.16 -8.50 2.71
C GLY A 63 -12.50 -9.31 1.46
N ASN A 64 -11.60 -9.33 0.47
CA ASN A 64 -11.77 -10.12 -0.76
C ASN A 64 -11.86 -11.63 -0.47
N GLY A 65 -11.27 -12.09 0.65
CA GLY A 65 -11.42 -13.44 1.17
C GLY A 65 -12.88 -13.89 1.30
N LEU A 66 -13.78 -12.99 1.70
CA LEU A 66 -15.20 -13.30 1.87
C LEU A 66 -15.88 -13.59 0.53
N ARG A 67 -15.52 -12.85 -0.53
CA ARG A 67 -16.01 -13.09 -1.89
C ARG A 67 -15.64 -14.50 -2.36
N PHE A 68 -14.40 -14.95 -2.10
CA PHE A 68 -13.98 -16.33 -2.39
C PHE A 68 -14.76 -17.39 -1.63
N ALA A 69 -15.14 -17.09 -0.39
CA ALA A 69 -15.97 -17.97 0.42
C ALA A 69 -17.45 -17.96 0.01
N GLY A 70 -17.83 -17.23 -1.05
CA GLY A 70 -19.20 -17.16 -1.56
C GLY A 70 -20.13 -16.29 -0.72
N TRP A 71 -19.58 -15.35 0.06
CA TRP A 71 -20.39 -14.36 0.77
C TRP A 71 -20.91 -13.28 -0.19
N PRO A 72 -22.07 -12.64 0.13
CA PRO A 72 -22.58 -11.52 -0.66
C PRO A 72 -21.59 -10.36 -0.75
N GLU A 73 -21.60 -9.63 -1.86
CA GLU A 73 -20.69 -8.49 -2.10
C GLU A 73 -20.85 -7.41 -1.04
N GLU A 74 -22.05 -7.21 -0.49
CA GLU A 74 -22.32 -6.24 0.57
C GLU A 74 -21.62 -6.57 1.90
N ARG A 75 -21.07 -7.79 2.03
CA ARG A 75 -20.27 -8.21 3.18
C ARG A 75 -18.77 -8.03 2.92
N ASN A 76 -18.35 -7.85 1.67
CA ASN A 76 -16.98 -7.54 1.32
C ASN A 76 -16.62 -6.15 1.89
N TYR A 77 -15.63 -6.12 2.77
CA TYR A 77 -15.14 -4.87 3.37
C TYR A 77 -13.86 -4.35 2.71
N SER A 78 -13.35 -5.02 1.66
CA SER A 78 -12.11 -4.62 0.97
C SER A 78 -12.23 -3.18 0.49
N ASP A 79 -13.26 -2.87 -0.31
CA ASP A 79 -13.50 -1.52 -0.83
C ASP A 79 -13.58 -0.46 0.26
N GLN A 80 -14.11 -0.78 1.44
CA GLN A 80 -14.22 0.19 2.54
C GLN A 80 -12.89 0.40 3.25
N THR A 81 -12.08 -0.64 3.37
CA THR A 81 -10.81 -0.60 4.11
C THR A 81 -9.69 0.08 3.35
N HIS A 82 -9.82 0.26 2.03
CA HIS A 82 -8.92 1.06 1.17
C HIS A 82 -9.29 2.55 1.12
N LYS A 83 -10.32 2.98 1.87
CA LYS A 83 -10.74 4.39 1.90
C LYS A 83 -10.17 5.10 3.11
N LEU A 84 -9.80 6.36 2.90
CA LEU A 84 -9.25 7.20 3.97
C LEU A 84 -10.22 7.44 5.13
N ASP A 85 -11.54 7.33 4.92
CA ASP A 85 -12.52 7.42 6.01
C ASP A 85 -12.44 6.23 6.98
N PHE A 86 -12.03 5.05 6.53
CA PHE A 86 -11.73 3.91 7.38
C PHE A 86 -10.49 4.18 8.23
N LEU A 87 -9.40 4.67 7.62
CA LEU A 87 -8.18 5.04 8.33
C LEU A 87 -8.46 6.12 9.40
N GLU A 88 -9.18 7.18 9.04
CA GLU A 88 -9.56 8.25 9.97
C GLU A 88 -10.49 7.75 11.08
N SER A 89 -11.38 6.80 10.79
CA SER A 89 -12.22 6.16 11.81
C SER A 89 -11.40 5.30 12.78
N CYS A 90 -10.39 4.59 12.29
CA CYS A 90 -9.46 3.85 13.15
C CYS A 90 -8.66 4.80 14.04
N LEU A 91 -8.18 5.91 13.49
CA LEU A 91 -7.47 6.96 14.23
C LEU A 91 -8.33 7.52 15.36
N ALA A 92 -9.56 7.96 15.05
CA ALA A 92 -10.49 8.50 16.03
C ALA A 92 -10.84 7.47 17.12
N TYR A 93 -11.04 6.21 16.72
CA TYR A 93 -11.29 5.11 17.65
C TYR A 93 -10.13 4.93 18.63
N VAL A 94 -8.89 4.86 18.15
CA VAL A 94 -7.70 4.76 18.99
C VAL A 94 -7.56 5.96 19.93
N GLN A 95 -7.71 7.20 19.43
CA GLN A 95 -7.61 8.40 20.26
C GLN A 95 -8.67 8.46 21.38
N SER A 96 -9.84 7.86 21.16
CA SER A 96 -10.92 7.82 22.15
C SER A 96 -10.68 6.80 23.27
N ARG A 97 -9.92 5.73 22.99
CA ARG A 97 -9.74 4.58 23.92
C ARG A 97 -8.36 4.47 24.53
N CYS A 98 -7.34 4.80 23.75
CA CYS A 98 -5.95 4.56 24.12
C CYS A 98 -5.30 5.81 24.67
N ARG A 99 -4.66 5.68 25.83
CA ARG A 99 -3.91 6.75 26.51
C ARG A 99 -2.54 6.22 26.90
N ARG A 100 -1.56 7.13 26.94
CA ARG A 100 -0.21 6.81 27.39
C ARG A 100 -0.16 6.67 28.92
N PRO A 101 0.65 5.74 29.47
CA PRO A 101 1.41 4.72 28.74
C PRO A 101 0.48 3.65 28.15
N TYR A 102 0.74 3.23 26.90
CA TYR A 102 -0.11 2.27 26.21
C TYR A 102 0.05 0.87 26.81
N ASP A 103 -1.07 0.26 27.19
CA ASP A 103 -1.13 -1.15 27.60
C ASP A 103 -0.99 -2.10 26.40
N GLU A 104 -1.03 -3.41 26.65
CA GLU A 104 -0.87 -4.42 25.59
C GLU A 104 -1.96 -4.33 24.52
N HIS A 105 -3.21 -4.09 24.93
CA HIS A 105 -4.34 -3.94 24.01
C HIS A 105 -4.14 -2.76 23.06
N CYS A 106 -3.81 -1.60 23.63
CA CYS A 106 -3.57 -0.38 22.86
C CYS A 106 -2.34 -0.47 21.98
N ARG A 107 -1.27 -1.14 22.40
CA ARG A 107 -0.10 -1.38 21.53
C ARG A 107 -0.46 -2.25 20.33
N LEU A 108 -1.19 -3.36 20.54
CA LEU A 108 -1.70 -4.20 19.45
C LEU A 108 -2.53 -3.39 18.45
N LEU A 109 -3.49 -2.60 18.95
CA LEU A 109 -4.36 -1.78 18.11
C LEU A 109 -3.59 -0.71 17.34
N LEU A 110 -2.62 -0.05 17.98
CA LEU A 110 -1.73 0.94 17.35
C LEU A 110 -0.86 0.29 16.26
N GLY A 111 -0.27 -0.87 16.53
CA GLY A 111 0.52 -1.61 15.54
C GLY A 111 -0.33 -1.99 14.32
N HIS A 112 -1.53 -2.52 14.55
CA HIS A 112 -2.46 -2.85 13.46
C HIS A 112 -2.90 -1.62 12.65
N LEU A 113 -3.24 -0.50 13.31
CA LEU A 113 -3.58 0.76 12.63
C LEU A 113 -2.43 1.25 11.73
N MET A 114 -1.20 1.21 12.23
CA MET A 114 -0.02 1.59 11.44
C MET A 114 0.14 0.66 10.24
N GLY A 115 -0.13 -0.64 10.40
CA GLY A 115 -0.23 -1.58 9.29
C GLY A 115 -1.29 -1.16 8.26
N VAL A 116 -2.52 -0.89 8.67
CA VAL A 116 -3.60 -0.45 7.76
C VAL A 116 -3.19 0.80 6.97
N ALA A 117 -2.57 1.78 7.64
CA ALA A 117 -2.04 2.97 6.99
C ALA A 117 -0.91 2.67 5.98
N ALA A 118 -0.15 1.59 6.18
CA ALA A 118 0.90 1.17 5.26
C ALA A 118 0.33 0.74 3.92
N HIS A 119 -0.77 -0.01 3.94
CA HIS A 119 -1.42 -0.52 2.75
C HIS A 119 -1.76 0.61 1.76
N ASP A 120 -2.48 1.66 2.21
CA ASP A 120 -2.86 2.78 1.35
C ASP A 120 -1.65 3.54 0.76
N VAL A 121 -0.59 3.72 1.55
CA VAL A 121 0.65 4.37 1.10
C VAL A 121 1.39 3.50 0.08
N GLU A 122 1.45 2.21 0.33
CA GLU A 122 2.10 1.23 -0.51
C GLU A 122 1.39 1.12 -1.86
N ASP A 123 0.06 1.03 -1.89
CA ASP A 123 -0.73 1.06 -3.12
C ASP A 123 -0.44 2.31 -3.94
N CYS A 124 -0.45 3.48 -3.29
CA CYS A 124 -0.16 4.75 -3.96
C CYS A 124 1.25 4.75 -4.57
N THR A 125 2.28 4.36 -3.82
CA THR A 125 3.66 4.43 -4.33
C THR A 125 3.96 3.34 -5.37
N TYR A 126 3.50 2.12 -5.12
CA TYR A 126 3.84 0.96 -5.91
C TYR A 126 3.06 0.96 -7.23
N HIS A 127 1.73 1.16 -7.20
CA HIS A 127 0.93 1.16 -8.43
C HIS A 127 1.08 2.42 -9.27
N GLU A 128 1.34 3.58 -8.66
CA GLU A 128 1.42 4.82 -9.43
C GLU A 128 2.84 5.09 -9.98
N ILE A 129 3.88 4.64 -9.28
CA ILE A 129 5.27 4.90 -9.66
C ILE A 129 5.95 3.63 -10.16
N PHE A 130 5.99 2.56 -9.37
CA PHE A 130 6.75 1.37 -9.73
C PHE A 130 6.15 0.67 -10.95
N ASP A 131 4.84 0.41 -10.93
CA ASP A 131 4.16 -0.26 -12.04
C ASP A 131 4.31 0.51 -13.34
N TRP A 132 4.18 1.85 -13.30
CA TRP A 132 4.43 2.68 -14.47
C TRP A 132 5.84 2.45 -15.07
N TYR A 133 6.88 2.38 -14.24
CA TYR A 133 8.22 2.05 -14.73
C TYR A 133 8.32 0.61 -15.25
N VAL A 134 7.64 -0.36 -14.64
CA VAL A 134 7.59 -1.73 -15.17
C VAL A 134 6.92 -1.74 -16.55
N GLU A 135 5.81 -1.03 -16.71
CA GLU A 135 5.07 -0.92 -17.95
C GLU A 135 5.93 -0.33 -19.07
N GLU A 136 6.61 0.79 -18.80
CA GLU A 136 7.45 1.47 -19.78
C GLU A 136 8.75 0.70 -20.09
N MET A 137 9.45 0.23 -19.06
CA MET A 137 10.80 -0.32 -19.21
C MET A 137 10.82 -1.79 -19.62
N ASP A 138 9.90 -2.61 -19.07
CA ASP A 138 9.86 -4.05 -19.31
C ASP A 138 8.73 -4.43 -20.30
N LEU A 139 7.56 -3.79 -20.19
CA LEU A 139 6.36 -4.26 -20.89
C LEU A 139 6.02 -3.48 -22.15
N ARG A 140 6.75 -2.39 -22.45
CA ARG A 140 6.53 -1.53 -23.61
C ARG A 140 5.11 -0.95 -23.65
N GLY A 141 4.67 -0.41 -22.51
CA GLY A 141 3.36 0.21 -22.31
C GLY A 141 2.20 -0.78 -22.24
N ARG A 142 2.45 -2.03 -21.82
CA ARG A 142 1.39 -2.99 -21.48
C ARG A 142 1.28 -3.09 -19.97
N ASP A 143 0.05 -3.21 -19.48
CA ASP A 143 -0.29 -3.31 -18.06
C ASP A 143 0.59 -4.32 -17.31
N ALA A 144 1.07 -3.90 -16.14
CA ALA A 144 1.80 -4.76 -15.22
C ALA A 144 0.85 -5.45 -14.22
N ASP A 145 1.14 -6.70 -13.86
CA ASP A 145 0.50 -7.42 -12.76
C ASP A 145 1.55 -7.60 -11.65
N MET A 146 1.94 -6.48 -11.03
CA MET A 146 2.99 -6.49 -10.01
C MET A 146 2.49 -6.93 -8.65
N ASP A 147 1.18 -6.94 -8.46
CA ASP A 147 0.48 -7.56 -7.36
C ASP A 147 0.88 -9.02 -7.19
N SER A 148 0.78 -9.81 -8.26
CA SER A 148 1.21 -11.21 -8.22
C SER A 148 2.69 -11.35 -8.54
N GLU A 149 3.17 -10.76 -9.65
CA GLU A 149 4.53 -11.03 -10.12
C GLU A 149 5.60 -10.43 -9.20
N GLY A 150 5.35 -9.27 -8.58
CA GLY A 150 6.26 -8.61 -7.64
C GLY A 150 6.50 -9.45 -6.40
N ASP A 151 5.44 -10.02 -5.85
CA ASP A 151 5.53 -10.95 -4.73
C ASP A 151 6.37 -12.18 -5.06
N MET A 152 6.17 -12.77 -6.25
CA MET A 152 6.97 -13.93 -6.66
C MET A 152 8.44 -13.58 -6.82
N ILE A 153 8.75 -12.36 -7.26
CA ILE A 153 10.11 -11.80 -7.32
C ILE A 153 10.69 -11.64 -5.92
N LEU A 154 9.98 -10.99 -5.01
CA LEU A 154 10.43 -10.78 -3.64
C LEU A 154 10.68 -12.11 -2.92
N ILE A 155 9.81 -13.11 -3.12
CA ILE A 155 9.97 -14.44 -2.53
C ILE A 155 11.19 -15.16 -3.13
N SER A 156 11.28 -15.22 -4.46
CA SER A 156 12.26 -16.07 -5.14
C SER A 156 13.65 -15.45 -5.15
N ARG A 157 13.76 -14.15 -5.44
CA ARG A 157 15.03 -13.43 -5.59
C ARG A 157 15.50 -12.79 -4.28
N TYR A 158 14.60 -12.10 -3.58
CA TYR A 158 14.94 -11.38 -2.34
C TYR A 158 14.73 -12.20 -1.07
N HIS A 159 14.20 -13.42 -1.20
CA HIS A 159 13.98 -14.35 -0.09
C HIS A 159 13.06 -13.80 1.01
N ARG A 160 12.16 -12.89 0.65
CA ARG A 160 11.09 -12.36 1.52
C ARG A 160 9.88 -13.29 1.52
N GLY A 161 8.97 -13.14 2.48
CA GLY A 161 7.79 -14.03 2.61
C GLY A 161 8.10 -15.49 2.99
N LYS A 162 9.36 -15.87 3.25
CA LYS A 162 9.75 -17.26 3.62
C LYS A 162 9.27 -17.70 5.01
N VAL A 163 8.80 -16.79 5.86
CA VAL A 163 8.15 -17.11 7.13
C VAL A 163 6.88 -16.29 7.20
N LEU A 164 5.74 -16.95 7.42
CA LEU A 164 4.48 -16.23 7.62
C LEU A 164 4.44 -15.77 9.08
N PRO A 165 4.29 -14.47 9.34
CA PRO A 165 4.13 -13.98 10.71
C PRO A 165 2.80 -14.49 11.28
N PRO A 166 2.69 -14.60 12.61
CA PRO A 166 1.41 -14.81 13.25
C PRO A 166 0.56 -13.55 13.02
N TYR A 167 -0.63 -13.73 12.45
CA TYR A 167 -1.55 -12.62 12.27
C TYR A 167 -2.22 -12.27 13.61
N ARG A 168 -1.77 -11.16 14.23
CA ARG A 168 -2.37 -10.61 15.45
C ARG A 168 -3.31 -9.46 15.07
N LEU A 169 -4.63 -9.69 15.20
CA LEU A 169 -5.66 -8.71 14.86
C LEU A 169 -6.44 -8.28 16.11
N PRO A 170 -6.76 -6.98 16.24
CA PRO A 170 -7.68 -6.46 17.25
C PRO A 170 -9.14 -6.66 16.78
N VAL A 171 -9.59 -7.92 16.72
CA VAL A 171 -10.87 -8.28 16.06
C VAL A 171 -12.07 -7.58 16.67
N ASP A 172 -12.14 -7.48 18.00
CA ASP A 172 -13.29 -6.86 18.67
C ASP A 172 -13.35 -5.35 18.39
N ASP A 173 -12.19 -4.67 18.35
CA ASP A 173 -12.11 -3.26 17.96
C ASP A 173 -12.51 -3.03 16.49
N LEU A 174 -12.07 -3.90 15.58
CA LEU A 174 -12.44 -3.83 14.18
C LEU A 174 -13.96 -3.97 13.98
N VAL A 175 -14.62 -4.85 14.74
CA VAL A 175 -16.10 -4.98 14.73
C VAL A 175 -16.76 -3.66 15.12
N GLU A 176 -16.25 -2.98 16.16
CA GLU A 176 -16.79 -1.68 16.58
C GLU A 176 -16.56 -0.58 15.52
N ILE A 177 -15.36 -0.52 14.93
CA ILE A 177 -15.01 0.43 13.88
C ILE A 177 -15.95 0.25 12.67
N PHE A 178 -16.13 -0.97 12.19
CA PHE A 178 -17.05 -1.27 11.09
C PHE A 178 -18.50 -0.92 11.42
N SER A 179 -18.94 -1.16 12.65
CA SER A 179 -20.27 -0.76 13.08
C SER A 179 -20.46 0.76 13.07
N SER A 180 -19.42 1.53 13.43
CA SER A 180 -19.47 3.00 13.42
C SER A 180 -19.56 3.59 12.01
N LEU A 181 -19.03 2.87 11.02
CA LEU A 181 -19.06 3.21 9.59
C LEU A 181 -20.37 2.80 8.89
N GLY A 182 -21.32 2.20 9.62
CA GLY A 182 -22.57 1.72 9.02
C GLY A 182 -22.40 0.47 8.14
N MET A 183 -21.25 -0.21 8.23
CA MET A 183 -20.95 -1.46 7.51
C MET A 183 -20.65 -2.58 8.53
N PRO A 184 -21.64 -3.03 9.32
CA PRO A 184 -21.38 -3.95 10.43
C PRO A 184 -20.82 -5.30 9.96
N GLN A 185 -19.60 -5.59 10.42
CA GLN A 185 -18.91 -6.86 10.26
C GLN A 185 -18.90 -7.65 11.57
N THR A 186 -18.88 -8.97 11.49
CA THR A 186 -18.73 -9.85 12.64
C THR A 186 -17.28 -10.29 12.81
N GLY A 187 -16.89 -10.63 14.04
CA GLY A 187 -15.57 -11.21 14.27
C GLY A 187 -15.33 -12.53 13.53
N LYS A 188 -16.38 -13.24 13.10
CA LYS A 188 -16.25 -14.43 12.24
C LYS A 188 -15.85 -14.08 10.82
N GLU A 189 -16.41 -13.03 10.25
CA GLU A 189 -16.10 -12.55 8.89
C GLU A 189 -14.66 -12.06 8.81
N ILE A 190 -14.26 -11.22 9.77
CA ILE A 190 -12.88 -10.73 9.88
C ILE A 190 -11.90 -11.91 9.99
N LYS A 191 -12.17 -12.86 10.90
CA LYS A 191 -11.31 -14.05 11.06
C LYS A 191 -11.28 -14.94 9.82
N LEU A 192 -12.39 -15.09 9.10
CA LEU A 192 -12.46 -15.91 7.90
C LEU A 192 -11.68 -15.28 6.74
N GLY A 193 -11.90 -14.00 6.46
CA GLY A 193 -11.16 -13.28 5.41
C GLY A 193 -9.65 -13.38 5.64
N ASN A 194 -9.24 -13.12 6.88
CA ASN A 194 -7.86 -13.25 7.33
C ASN A 194 -7.29 -14.69 7.20
N GLN A 195 -8.09 -15.73 7.47
CA GLN A 195 -7.67 -17.12 7.29
C GLN A 195 -7.49 -17.48 5.81
N ILE A 196 -8.37 -16.99 4.93
CA ILE A 196 -8.27 -17.21 3.48
C ILE A 196 -7.04 -16.50 2.92
N HIS A 197 -6.80 -15.26 3.34
CA HIS A 197 -5.61 -14.51 2.96
C HIS A 197 -4.31 -15.20 3.42
N ARG A 198 -4.26 -15.76 4.63
CA ARG A 198 -3.10 -16.56 5.09
C ARG A 198 -2.86 -17.80 4.23
N LEU A 199 -3.94 -18.43 3.75
CA LEU A 199 -3.82 -19.54 2.82
C LEU A 199 -3.26 -19.05 1.48
N ALA A 200 -3.71 -17.90 0.98
CA ALA A 200 -3.19 -17.29 -0.25
C ALA A 200 -1.68 -17.04 -0.14
N LEU A 201 -1.20 -16.37 0.91
CA LEU A 201 0.24 -16.18 1.20
C LEU A 201 1.04 -17.50 1.24
N PHE A 202 0.45 -18.56 1.81
CA PHE A 202 1.10 -19.88 1.80
C PHE A 202 1.23 -20.44 0.38
N LEU A 203 0.18 -20.26 -0.45
CA LEU A 203 0.16 -20.71 -1.83
C LEU A 203 1.15 -19.92 -2.70
N GLU A 204 1.22 -18.59 -2.55
CA GLU A 204 2.20 -17.74 -3.25
C GLU A 204 3.60 -18.31 -3.16
N ARG A 205 4.06 -18.62 -1.94
CA ARG A 205 5.38 -19.19 -1.70
C ARG A 205 5.62 -20.51 -2.43
N SER A 206 4.56 -21.30 -2.58
CA SER A 206 4.64 -22.62 -3.22
C SER A 206 4.77 -22.49 -4.74
N TYR A 207 4.19 -21.45 -5.34
CA TYR A 207 4.22 -21.21 -6.79
C TYR A 207 5.26 -20.16 -7.22
N ALA A 208 5.82 -19.38 -6.29
CA ALA A 208 6.76 -18.30 -6.56
C ALA A 208 7.94 -18.70 -7.45
N PRO A 209 8.61 -19.86 -7.24
CA PRO A 209 9.71 -20.25 -8.12
C PRO A 209 9.28 -20.43 -9.58
N LEU A 210 8.06 -20.93 -9.83
CA LEU A 210 7.56 -21.20 -11.18
C LEU A 210 7.25 -19.89 -11.91
N VAL A 211 6.50 -18.99 -11.26
CA VAL A 211 6.17 -17.67 -11.81
C VAL A 211 7.44 -16.83 -12.00
N TYR A 212 8.37 -16.87 -11.04
CA TYR A 212 9.67 -16.20 -11.18
C TYR A 212 10.43 -16.69 -12.41
N GLN A 213 10.44 -18.00 -12.71
CA GLN A 213 11.10 -18.51 -13.91
C GLN A 213 10.44 -18.01 -15.20
N SER A 214 9.11 -17.85 -15.24
CA SER A 214 8.42 -17.31 -16.42
C SER A 214 8.62 -15.81 -16.60
N SER A 215 8.74 -15.05 -15.51
CA SER A 215 8.75 -13.59 -15.56
C SER A 215 10.15 -12.99 -15.69
N LYS A 216 11.21 -13.67 -15.22
CA LYS A 216 12.58 -13.12 -15.12
C LYS A 216 13.20 -12.56 -16.39
N ASN A 217 12.82 -13.07 -17.55
CA ASN A 217 13.38 -12.58 -18.82
C ASN A 217 12.53 -11.43 -19.39
N ARG A 218 11.24 -11.35 -19.02
CA ARG A 218 10.32 -10.29 -19.44
C ARG A 218 10.46 -9.06 -18.56
N LEU A 219 10.76 -9.25 -17.28
CA LEU A 219 10.79 -8.22 -16.25
C LEU A 219 12.24 -7.87 -15.84
N ALA A 220 13.13 -7.64 -16.82
CA ALA A 220 14.55 -7.48 -16.56
C ALA A 220 14.87 -6.22 -15.73
N TRP A 221 14.25 -5.09 -16.07
CA TRP A 221 14.37 -3.85 -15.30
C TRP A 221 13.83 -4.05 -13.88
N THR A 222 12.65 -4.65 -13.75
CA THR A 222 12.02 -4.97 -12.46
C THR A 222 12.96 -5.79 -11.56
N MET A 223 13.62 -6.82 -12.10
CA MET A 223 14.55 -7.66 -11.30
C MET A 223 15.73 -6.86 -10.71
N GLU A 224 16.17 -5.82 -11.40
CA GLU A 224 17.27 -4.95 -10.98
C GLU A 224 16.79 -3.81 -10.06
N ASN A 225 15.54 -3.37 -10.22
CA ASN A 225 15.04 -2.14 -9.64
C ASN A 225 13.93 -2.32 -8.57
N MET A 226 13.42 -3.54 -8.36
CA MET A 226 12.36 -3.82 -7.37
C MET A 226 12.62 -3.25 -5.97
N TYR A 227 13.88 -3.28 -5.51
CA TYR A 227 14.22 -2.74 -4.20
C TYR A 227 14.53 -1.24 -4.21
N SER A 228 15.38 -0.77 -5.13
CA SER A 228 15.98 0.58 -5.07
C SER A 228 15.56 1.51 -6.20
N GLY A 229 14.76 1.04 -7.14
CA GLY A 229 14.23 1.86 -8.23
C GLY A 229 13.08 2.76 -7.79
N PRO A 230 12.66 3.68 -8.68
CA PRO A 230 11.46 4.50 -8.51
C PRO A 230 10.23 3.71 -8.07
N GLY A 231 9.57 4.13 -6.98
CA GLY A 231 8.41 3.45 -6.41
C GLY A 231 8.69 2.05 -5.82
N GLY A 232 9.93 1.58 -5.89
CA GLY A 232 10.33 0.27 -5.36
C GLY A 232 10.33 0.26 -3.84
N VAL A 233 10.60 -0.91 -3.26
CA VAL A 233 10.47 -1.17 -1.82
C VAL A 233 11.12 -0.09 -0.94
N SER A 234 12.31 0.36 -1.32
CA SER A 234 13.04 1.35 -0.55
C SER A 234 12.37 2.72 -0.59
N GLU A 235 11.92 3.21 -1.74
CA GLU A 235 11.29 4.53 -1.80
C GLU A 235 9.92 4.52 -1.09
N SER A 236 9.11 3.49 -1.32
CA SER A 236 7.85 3.29 -0.61
C SER A 236 8.04 3.24 0.90
N ALA A 237 9.07 2.54 1.39
CA ALA A 237 9.36 2.46 2.82
C ALA A 237 9.80 3.80 3.43
N GLU A 238 10.42 4.69 2.64
CA GLU A 238 10.78 6.03 3.09
C GLU A 238 9.55 6.93 3.20
N PHE A 239 8.65 6.88 2.20
CA PHE A 239 7.40 7.63 2.22
C PHE A 239 6.52 7.17 3.39
N LEU A 240 6.39 5.85 3.56
CA LEU A 240 5.64 5.25 4.65
C LEU A 240 6.19 5.62 6.03
N ALA A 241 7.50 5.58 6.24
CA ALA A 241 8.09 5.94 7.54
C ALA A 241 7.74 7.38 7.95
N ARG A 242 7.80 8.32 6.99
CA ARG A 242 7.42 9.73 7.22
C ARG A 242 5.91 9.88 7.44
N PHE A 243 5.10 9.12 6.73
CA PHE A 243 3.65 9.08 6.95
C PHE A 243 3.32 8.57 8.37
N TRP A 244 3.98 7.50 8.81
CA TRP A 244 3.84 6.98 10.17
C TRP A 244 4.28 7.97 11.25
N ASP A 245 5.40 8.67 11.07
CA ASP A 245 5.84 9.73 11.99
C ASP A 245 4.77 10.83 12.10
N ALA A 246 4.17 11.25 10.98
CA ALA A 246 3.09 12.23 10.98
C ALA A 246 1.80 11.71 11.64
N LEU A 247 1.39 10.47 11.33
CA LEU A 247 0.23 9.82 11.95
C LEU A 247 0.43 9.67 13.46
N TRP A 248 1.66 9.38 13.91
CA TRP A 248 2.02 9.29 15.31
C TRP A 248 1.92 10.64 16.02
N LEU A 249 2.32 11.75 15.38
CA LEU A 249 2.11 13.09 15.93
C LEU A 249 0.61 13.37 16.14
N ARG A 250 -0.23 13.07 15.13
CA ARG A 250 -1.68 13.23 15.20
C ARG A 250 -2.32 12.38 16.31
N LEU A 251 -1.92 11.11 16.42
CA LEU A 251 -2.37 10.21 17.51
C LEU A 251 -2.08 10.79 18.90
N ASN A 252 -0.99 11.54 19.03
CA ASN A 252 -0.57 12.16 20.29
C ASN A 252 -1.06 13.61 20.45
N GLY A 253 -2.04 14.06 19.64
CA GLY A 253 -2.67 15.38 19.75
C GLY A 253 -1.78 16.54 19.28
N LYS A 254 -0.79 16.26 18.43
CA LYS A 254 0.03 17.28 17.78
C LYS A 254 -0.47 17.45 16.34
N ASP A 255 -1.38 18.40 16.17
CA ASP A 255 -2.05 18.63 14.88
C ASP A 255 -1.19 19.45 13.89
N GLU A 256 -0.16 20.14 14.38
CA GLU A 256 0.81 20.81 13.51
C GLU A 256 1.84 19.80 13.00
N LEU A 257 1.71 19.42 11.74
CA LEU A 257 2.74 18.66 11.05
C LEU A 257 3.97 19.53 10.81
N VAL A 258 5.13 19.07 11.26
CA VAL A 258 6.43 19.69 10.96
C VAL A 258 6.71 19.65 9.45
N GLN A 259 6.25 18.60 8.78
CA GLN A 259 6.41 18.40 7.35
C GLN A 259 5.08 17.86 6.76
N PRO A 260 4.36 18.64 5.92
CA PRO A 260 3.08 18.22 5.37
C PRO A 260 3.20 17.20 4.22
N ILE A 261 4.42 16.97 3.72
CA ILE A 261 4.71 16.09 2.59
C ILE A 261 5.54 14.89 3.07
N ALA A 262 4.99 13.69 2.96
CA ALA A 262 5.70 12.45 3.28
C ALA A 262 6.70 12.08 2.15
N GLY A 263 6.38 12.40 0.90
CA GLY A 263 7.24 12.06 -0.22
C GLY A 263 6.93 12.86 -1.47
N VAL A 264 7.94 12.99 -2.34
CA VAL A 264 7.82 13.55 -3.68
C VAL A 264 8.59 12.64 -4.60
N PHE A 265 7.97 12.26 -5.71
CA PHE A 265 8.66 11.59 -6.81
C PHE A 265 8.45 12.37 -8.09
N PRO A 266 9.49 12.63 -8.90
CA PRO A 266 10.89 12.42 -8.57
C PRO A 266 11.34 13.32 -7.41
N ALA A 267 12.30 12.84 -6.61
CA ALA A 267 12.88 13.65 -5.55
C ALA A 267 13.59 14.91 -6.11
N ASP A 268 13.79 15.92 -5.26
CA ASP A 268 14.56 17.10 -5.66
C ASP A 268 15.97 16.71 -6.14
N GLY A 269 16.40 17.29 -7.27
CA GLY A 269 17.64 16.94 -7.93
C GLY A 269 17.66 15.60 -8.67
N PHE A 270 16.53 14.88 -8.78
CA PHE A 270 16.46 13.65 -9.58
C PHE A 270 16.82 13.93 -11.04
N SER A 271 17.57 13.01 -11.64
CA SER A 271 18.04 13.11 -13.04
C SER A 271 17.67 11.85 -13.81
N ALA A 272 17.74 11.92 -15.14
CA ALA A 272 17.37 10.81 -16.04
C ALA A 272 15.88 10.40 -15.95
N LEU A 273 15.01 11.39 -15.74
CA LEU A 273 13.56 11.20 -15.82
C LEU A 273 13.13 10.90 -17.27
N PRO A 274 12.27 9.90 -17.53
CA PRO A 274 11.69 9.71 -18.85
C PRO A 274 10.84 10.94 -19.27
N PRO A 275 10.80 11.31 -20.56
CA PRO A 275 9.99 12.42 -21.05
C PRO A 275 8.50 12.34 -20.71
N GLU A 276 7.97 11.14 -20.46
CA GLU A 276 6.58 10.85 -20.17
C GLU A 276 6.24 10.91 -18.67
N ALA A 277 7.23 11.17 -17.80
CA ALA A 277 7.04 11.03 -16.37
C ALA A 277 6.06 12.06 -15.77
N GLU A 278 5.29 11.57 -14.81
CA GLU A 278 4.46 12.38 -13.94
C GLU A 278 5.25 12.81 -12.69
N ILE A 279 4.77 13.87 -12.03
CA ILE A 279 5.31 14.32 -10.75
C ILE A 279 4.30 13.98 -9.66
N TYR A 280 4.69 13.18 -8.69
CA TYR A 280 3.88 12.71 -7.60
C TYR A 280 4.24 13.40 -6.29
N VAL A 281 3.22 13.62 -5.48
CA VAL A 281 3.34 14.10 -4.11
C VAL A 281 2.50 13.20 -3.19
N MET A 282 3.12 12.79 -2.09
CA MET A 282 2.45 12.11 -1.00
C MET A 282 2.34 13.06 0.20
N PHE A 283 1.12 13.30 0.64
CA PHE A 283 0.82 14.09 1.82
C PHE A 283 1.03 13.24 3.07
N ALA A 284 1.58 13.86 4.12
CA ALA A 284 1.81 13.22 5.41
C ALA A 284 0.52 13.05 6.25
N GLN A 285 -0.60 13.58 5.76
CA GLN A 285 -1.94 13.35 6.28
C GLN A 285 -2.96 13.56 5.15
N PRO A 286 -4.19 13.03 5.28
CA PRO A 286 -5.25 13.31 4.32
C PRO A 286 -5.50 14.81 4.16
N VAL A 287 -5.53 15.28 2.91
CA VAL A 287 -5.85 16.67 2.55
C VAL A 287 -7.13 16.73 1.71
N SER A 288 -7.76 17.90 1.63
CA SER A 288 -8.95 18.07 0.78
C SER A 288 -8.62 17.85 -0.69
N ARG A 289 -9.36 16.96 -1.35
CA ARG A 289 -9.22 16.68 -2.80
C ARG A 289 -9.38 17.93 -3.66
N ALA A 290 -10.34 18.79 -3.32
CA ALA A 290 -10.57 20.05 -4.02
C ALA A 290 -9.41 21.05 -3.82
N GLY A 291 -8.68 20.90 -2.71
CA GLY A 291 -7.53 21.72 -2.35
C GLY A 291 -6.26 21.41 -3.13
N VAL A 292 -6.20 20.33 -3.91
CA VAL A 292 -5.04 19.97 -4.75
C VAL A 292 -5.48 19.94 -6.20
N ASN A 293 -5.08 20.94 -6.98
CA ASN A 293 -5.54 21.14 -8.35
C ASN A 293 -4.52 21.92 -9.21
N SER A 294 -4.79 22.06 -10.51
CA SER A 294 -3.87 22.68 -11.47
C SER A 294 -3.60 24.19 -11.26
N THR A 295 -4.15 24.81 -10.20
CA THR A 295 -3.83 26.20 -9.84
C THR A 295 -2.75 26.31 -8.78
N ASN A 296 -2.56 25.28 -7.95
CA ASN A 296 -1.54 25.27 -6.90
C ASN A 296 -0.48 24.17 -7.10
N PHE A 297 -0.83 23.01 -7.65
CA PHE A 297 0.16 22.03 -8.08
C PHE A 297 0.52 22.29 -9.56
N VAL A 298 1.71 22.87 -9.78
CA VAL A 298 2.17 23.27 -11.11
C VAL A 298 3.60 22.82 -11.38
N LEU A 299 3.95 22.73 -12.66
CA LEU A 299 5.30 22.43 -13.12
C LEU A 299 5.82 23.60 -13.96
N GLN A 300 7.05 24.05 -13.68
CA GLN A 300 7.73 25.11 -14.42
C GLN A 300 8.95 24.56 -15.16
N ASP A 301 9.24 25.11 -16.34
CA ASP A 301 10.52 24.90 -17.02
C ASP A 301 11.64 25.77 -16.42
N ALA A 302 12.86 25.62 -16.95
CA ALA A 302 14.03 26.36 -16.49
C ALA A 302 13.93 27.89 -16.68
N GLU A 303 13.05 28.33 -17.58
CA GLU A 303 12.77 29.74 -17.86
C GLU A 303 11.61 30.28 -17.00
N GLY A 304 11.01 29.45 -16.15
CA GLY A 304 9.89 29.80 -15.26
C GLY A 304 8.52 29.76 -15.93
N ASN A 305 8.41 29.25 -17.16
CA ASN A 305 7.12 29.11 -17.82
C ASN A 305 6.38 27.88 -17.29
N LEU A 306 5.05 28.00 -17.14
CA LEU A 306 4.20 26.89 -16.75
C LEU A 306 4.12 25.84 -17.86
N VAL A 307 4.45 24.60 -17.52
CA VAL A 307 4.17 23.41 -18.34
C VAL A 307 2.67 23.14 -18.28
N LYS A 308 2.04 22.92 -19.44
CA LYS A 308 0.62 22.57 -19.50
C LYS A 308 0.43 21.13 -19.04
N GLY A 309 -0.49 20.92 -18.10
CA GLY A 309 -0.83 19.61 -17.57
C GLY A 309 -2.12 19.64 -16.75
N ARG A 310 -2.42 18.50 -16.12
CA ARG A 310 -3.53 18.33 -15.19
C ARG A 310 -3.06 17.74 -13.88
N VAL A 311 -3.82 17.97 -12.82
CA VAL A 311 -3.65 17.26 -11.55
C VAL A 311 -4.59 16.07 -11.52
N ARG A 312 -4.04 14.90 -11.20
CA ARG A 312 -4.76 13.66 -10.94
C ARG A 312 -4.62 13.35 -9.45
N ASN A 313 -5.74 13.09 -8.81
CA ASN A 313 -5.82 12.77 -7.40
C ASN A 313 -6.11 11.28 -7.26
N HIS A 314 -5.32 10.55 -6.47
CA HIS A 314 -5.53 9.13 -6.22
C HIS A 314 -6.86 8.88 -5.48
N GLY A 315 -7.41 7.66 -5.56
CA GLY A 315 -8.69 7.28 -4.95
C GLY A 315 -9.93 7.67 -5.75
N GLY A 316 -11.09 7.21 -5.29
CA GLY A 316 -12.38 7.38 -5.97
C GLY A 316 -12.80 8.84 -6.11
N LYS A 317 -13.48 9.18 -7.23
CA LYS A 317 -13.93 10.57 -7.50
C LYS A 317 -14.89 11.13 -6.45
N SER A 318 -15.57 10.26 -5.70
CA SER A 318 -16.49 10.64 -4.61
C SER A 318 -15.79 10.86 -3.27
N GLU A 319 -14.50 10.53 -3.16
CA GLU A 319 -13.76 10.69 -1.91
C GLU A 319 -13.36 12.16 -1.70
N PRO A 320 -13.67 12.75 -0.53
CA PRO A 320 -13.39 14.16 -0.27
C PRO A 320 -11.93 14.42 0.11
N LEU A 321 -11.19 13.37 0.48
CA LEU A 321 -9.81 13.42 0.97
C LEU A 321 -8.88 12.65 0.04
N VAL A 322 -7.59 13.01 0.05
CA VAL A 322 -6.52 12.33 -0.68
C VAL A 322 -5.23 12.36 0.12
N ILE A 323 -4.38 11.35 -0.07
CA ILE A 323 -3.00 11.32 0.43
C ILE A 323 -1.96 11.33 -0.69
N PHE A 324 -2.39 11.20 -1.95
CA PHE A 324 -1.48 11.10 -3.09
C PHE A 324 -2.05 11.80 -4.33
N SER A 325 -1.22 12.59 -4.99
CA SER A 325 -1.58 13.35 -6.18
C SER A 325 -0.44 13.36 -7.20
N ALA A 326 -0.79 13.41 -8.48
CA ALA A 326 0.14 13.50 -9.60
C ALA A 326 -0.13 14.76 -10.42
N PHE A 327 0.93 15.40 -10.91
CA PHE A 327 0.87 16.35 -12.01
C PHE A 327 1.28 15.61 -13.30
N GLU A 328 0.36 15.56 -14.25
CA GLU A 328 0.52 14.89 -15.54
C GLU A 328 0.68 15.94 -16.65
N PRO A 329 1.90 16.09 -17.23
CA PRO A 329 2.12 16.96 -18.38
C PRO A 329 1.32 16.50 -19.61
N PHE A 330 0.69 17.42 -20.35
CA PHE A 330 -0.03 17.08 -21.59
C PHE A 330 0.90 16.77 -22.76
N ALA A 331 2.15 17.20 -22.67
CA ALA A 331 3.18 16.97 -23.67
C ALA A 331 4.42 16.41 -23.00
N ARG A 332 5.16 15.57 -23.74
CA ARG A 332 6.43 15.02 -23.27
C ARG A 332 7.38 16.14 -22.84
N LEU A 333 8.02 15.94 -21.69
CA LEU A 333 9.06 16.81 -21.20
C LEU A 333 10.26 16.78 -22.15
N THR A 334 10.81 17.96 -22.45
CA THR A 334 11.98 18.08 -23.32
C THR A 334 13.23 17.51 -22.61
N PRO A 335 13.95 16.55 -23.22
CA PRO A 335 15.18 15.99 -22.63
C PRO A 335 16.27 17.04 -22.39
N GLY A 336 17.06 16.85 -21.35
CA GLY A 336 18.17 17.74 -20.99
C GLY A 336 17.75 19.09 -20.40
N ARG A 337 16.48 19.22 -20.00
CA ARG A 337 15.93 20.40 -19.30
C ARG A 337 15.70 20.10 -17.82
N THR A 338 15.76 21.15 -17.01
CA THR A 338 15.39 21.13 -15.59
C THR A 338 13.97 21.66 -15.46
N TYR A 339 13.18 21.02 -14.59
CA TYR A 339 11.83 21.43 -14.26
C TYR A 339 11.70 21.61 -12.75
N THR A 340 10.82 22.52 -12.32
CA THR A 340 10.53 22.77 -10.91
C THR A 340 9.05 22.53 -10.65
N ALA A 341 8.73 21.59 -9.77
CA ALA A 341 7.37 21.38 -9.30
C ALA A 341 7.10 22.27 -8.08
N ILE A 342 5.91 22.88 -8.02
CA ILE A 342 5.48 23.78 -6.96
C ILE A 342 4.10 23.32 -6.49
N LEU A 343 3.89 23.27 -5.18
CA LEU A 343 2.63 22.89 -4.53
C LEU A 343 2.31 23.80 -3.35
#